data_AF-A0A953GDZ7-F1
#
_entry.id   AF-A0A953GDZ7-F1
#
_cell.length_a   1.000
_cell.length_b   1.000
_cell.length_c   1.000
_cell.angle_alpha   90.00
_cell.angle_beta   90.00
_cell.angle_gamma   90.00
#
_symmetry.space_group_name_H-M   'P 1'
#
loop_
_entity.id
_entity.type
_entity.pdbx_description
1 polymer ?
#
loop_
_entity_poly.entity_id
_entity_poly.type
_entity_poly.pdbx_seq_one_letter_code
_entity_poly.pdbx_strand_id
1 'polypeptide(L)'
;MRKLQYISAIILMLLSAKHSTAQNAMSKVNIYAQIGAIEATLNVEVRLYNGSKTTWYGRAGGGISGIFGLFAGSGGLGSITMLAGKKNNHF
;
A
#
# COMPACT_ATOMS: atom_id res chain seq x y z
N MET A 1 -15.52 13.09 -31.43
CA MET A 1 -16.15 13.45 -30.14
C MET A 1 -16.53 12.24 -29.29
N ARG A 2 -17.24 11.22 -29.81
CA ARG A 2 -17.64 10.02 -29.04
C ARG A 2 -16.48 9.22 -28.42
N LYS A 3 -15.36 9.06 -29.15
CA LYS A 3 -14.15 8.37 -28.66
C LYS A 3 -13.52 9.03 -27.43
N LEU A 4 -13.63 10.36 -27.32
CA LEU A 4 -13.10 11.13 -26.18
C LEU A 4 -13.95 10.91 -24.92
N GLN A 5 -15.27 10.73 -25.08
CA GLN A 5 -16.20 10.45 -23.99
C GLN A 5 -15.97 9.07 -23.36
N TYR A 6 -15.61 8.06 -24.18
CA TYR A 6 -15.27 6.73 -23.67
C TYR A 6 -13.97 6.74 -22.87
N ILE A 7 -12.97 7.49 -23.32
CA ILE A 7 -11.69 7.63 -22.61
C ILE A 7 -11.91 8.33 -21.26
N SER A 8 -12.70 9.41 -21.21
CA SER A 8 -13.03 10.08 -19.95
C SER A 8 -13.86 9.19 -19.01
N ALA A 9 -14.76 8.36 -19.55
CA ALA A 9 -15.55 7.42 -18.76
C ALA A 9 -14.68 6.31 -18.15
N ILE A 10 -13.71 5.78 -18.90
CA ILE A 10 -12.76 4.78 -18.41
C ILE A 10 -11.87 5.36 -17.30
N ILE A 11 -11.41 6.60 -17.46
CA ILE A 11 -10.61 7.31 -16.44
C ILE A 11 -11.44 7.52 -15.17
N LEU A 12 -12.71 7.95 -15.29
CA LEU A 12 -13.60 8.15 -14.13
C LEU A 12 -13.91 6.84 -13.40
N MET A 13 -13.99 5.72 -14.11
CA MET A 13 -14.22 4.39 -13.53
C MET A 13 -13.00 3.87 -12.76
N LEU A 14 -11.79 4.19 -13.22
CA LEU A 14 -10.53 3.84 -12.54
C LEU A 14 -10.31 4.64 -11.24
N LEU A 15 -10.78 5.88 -11.16
CA LEU A 15 -10.74 6.68 -9.92
C LEU A 15 -11.70 6.20 -8.83
N SER A 16 -12.59 5.24 -9.13
CA SER A 16 -13.56 4.69 -8.17
C SER A 16 -13.03 3.46 -7.40
N ALA A 17 -11.72 3.18 -7.45
CA ALA A 17 -11.10 2.11 -6.67
C ALA A 17 -11.33 2.34 -5.17
N LYS A 18 -12.22 1.53 -4.59
CA LYS A 18 -12.69 1.65 -3.21
C LYS A 18 -11.54 1.45 -2.24
N HIS A 19 -11.28 2.45 -1.41
CA HIS A 19 -10.51 2.28 -0.17
C HIS A 19 -11.39 1.51 0.82
N SER A 20 -11.23 0.19 0.89
CA SER A 20 -11.81 -0.60 1.98
C SER A 20 -11.06 -0.29 3.26
N THR A 21 -11.56 0.67 4.05
CA THR A 21 -11.19 0.82 5.46
C THR A 21 -11.88 -0.28 6.26
N ALA A 22 -11.43 -1.52 6.08
CA ALA A 22 -11.71 -2.56 7.05
C ALA A 22 -10.83 -2.26 8.27
N GLN A 23 -11.37 -1.49 9.21
CA GLN A 23 -10.84 -1.31 10.55
C GLN A 23 -10.95 -2.65 11.29
N ASN A 24 -10.05 -3.56 10.97
CA ASN A 24 -9.96 -4.87 11.59
C ASN A 24 -8.59 -4.99 12.23
N ALA A 25 -8.55 -5.55 13.44
CA ALA A 25 -7.32 -5.88 14.16
C ALA A 25 -6.26 -6.35 13.16
N MET A 26 -5.18 -5.58 13.05
CA MET A 26 -4.23 -5.62 11.94
C MET A 26 -3.91 -7.08 11.58
N SER A 27 -4.39 -7.53 10.41
CA SER A 27 -4.21 -8.90 9.92
C SER A 27 -2.72 -9.26 9.92
N LYS A 28 -2.39 -10.55 10.10
CA LYS A 28 -1.00 -11.04 10.03
C LYS A 28 -0.33 -10.65 8.70
N VAL A 29 -1.12 -10.48 7.65
CA VAL A 29 -0.70 -10.02 6.32
C VAL A 29 -1.64 -8.90 5.85
N ASN A 30 -1.08 -7.81 5.36
CA ASN A 30 -1.80 -6.67 4.79
C ASN A 30 -1.24 -6.38 3.38
N ILE A 31 -2.13 -6.25 2.40
CA ILE A 31 -1.77 -5.96 1.01
C ILE A 31 -2.52 -4.70 0.60
N TYR A 32 -1.80 -3.70 0.08
CA TYR A 32 -2.38 -2.43 -0.32
C TYR A 32 -1.73 -1.90 -1.58
N ALA A 33 -2.56 -1.27 -2.42
CA ALA A 33 -2.11 -0.50 -3.57
C ALA A 33 -2.03 0.98 -3.18
N GLN A 34 -1.01 1.67 -3.65
CA GLN A 34 -0.88 3.12 -3.52
C GLN A 34 -0.71 3.71 -4.92
N ILE A 35 -1.52 4.73 -5.22
CA ILE A 35 -1.45 5.49 -6.47
C ILE A 35 -1.07 6.92 -6.09
N GLY A 36 0.12 7.33 -6.50
CA GLY A 36 0.60 8.70 -6.42
C GLY A 36 0.39 9.44 -7.75
N ALA A 37 0.74 10.72 -7.78
CA ALA A 37 0.56 11.56 -8.97
C ALA A 37 1.34 11.05 -10.20
N ILE A 38 2.46 10.36 -9.97
CA ILE A 38 3.37 9.85 -11.00
C ILE A 38 3.78 8.41 -10.75
N GLU A 39 3.16 7.70 -9.82
CA GLU A 39 3.58 6.35 -9.43
C GLU A 39 2.40 5.48 -9.04
N ALA A 40 2.55 4.18 -9.25
CA ALA A 40 1.62 3.17 -8.76
C ALA A 40 2.44 2.04 -8.14
N THR A 41 2.17 1.73 -6.87
CA THR A 41 2.89 0.72 -6.09
C THR A 41 1.93 -0.29 -5.49
N LEU A 42 2.36 -1.55 -5.45
CA LEU A 42 1.73 -2.63 -4.70
C LEU A 42 2.65 -2.98 -3.54
N ASN A 43 2.09 -3.04 -2.33
CA ASN A 43 2.84 -3.28 -1.11
C ASN A 43 2.21 -4.44 -0.34
N VAL A 44 3.06 -5.25 0.27
CA VAL A 44 2.70 -6.28 1.24
C VAL A 44 3.44 -6.01 2.55
N GLU A 45 2.69 -6.09 3.64
CA GLU A 45 3.18 -6.01 5.01
C GLU A 45 2.82 -7.31 5.72
N VAL A 46 3.80 -7.90 6.40
CA VAL A 46 3.62 -9.14 7.16
C VAL A 46 4.12 -8.92 8.57
N ARG A 47 3.31 -9.27 9.56
CA ARG A 47 3.77 -9.37 10.95
C ARG A 47 4.60 -10.63 11.09
N LEU A 48 5.91 -10.46 11.29
CA LEU A 48 6.88 -11.54 11.43
C LEU A 48 6.88 -12.10 12.85
N TYR A 49 6.73 -11.24 13.86
CA TYR A 49 6.73 -11.62 15.27
C TYR A 49 5.76 -10.75 16.07
N ASN A 50 5.08 -11.35 17.04
CA ASN A 50 4.20 -10.66 17.98
C ASN A 50 4.51 -11.09 19.42
N GLY A 51 5.32 -10.30 20.12
CA GLY A 51 5.65 -10.52 21.53
C GLY A 51 4.97 -9.52 22.45
N SER A 52 5.13 -9.71 23.75
CA SER A 52 4.55 -8.85 24.78
C SER A 52 5.15 -7.45 24.87
N LYS A 53 6.36 -7.26 24.34
CA LYS A 53 7.10 -5.96 24.37
C LYS A 53 7.48 -5.45 22.98
N THR A 54 7.55 -6.33 21.99
CA THR A 54 8.03 -6.00 20.65
C THR A 54 7.24 -6.75 19.60
N THR A 55 6.92 -6.04 18.52
CA THR A 55 6.24 -6.59 17.34
C THR A 55 7.07 -6.25 16.11
N TRP A 56 7.36 -7.23 15.28
CA TRP A 56 8.16 -7.04 14.06
C TRP A 56 7.29 -7.18 12.82
N TYR A 57 7.55 -6.30 11.86
CA TYR A 57 6.87 -6.22 10.59
C TYR A 57 7.89 -6.25 9.47
N GLY A 58 7.69 -7.12 8.49
CA GLY A 58 8.36 -7.07 7.20
C GLY A 58 7.45 -6.34 6.22
N ARG A 59 8.03 -5.47 5.40
CA ARG A 59 7.36 -4.80 4.29
C ARG A 59 8.15 -5.03 3.02
N ALA A 60 7.45 -5.31 1.94
CA ALA A 60 8.01 -5.34 0.60
C ALA A 60 7.00 -4.71 -0.35
N GLY A 61 7.49 -3.95 -1.32
CA GLY A 61 6.66 -3.29 -2.30
C GLY A 61 7.38 -3.15 -3.62
N GLY A 62 6.59 -3.12 -4.69
CA GLY A 62 7.07 -2.94 -6.05
C GLY A 62 6.11 -2.04 -6.80
N GLY A 63 6.65 -1.21 -7.68
CA GLY A 63 5.84 -0.27 -8.42
C GLY A 63 6.50 0.25 -9.67
N ILE A 64 5.71 1.04 -10.38
CA ILE A 64 6.14 1.79 -11.55
C ILE A 64 6.00 3.27 -11.25
N SER A 65 6.95 4.05 -11.73
CA SER A 65 6.95 5.51 -11.64
C SER A 65 7.14 6.09 -13.04
N GLY A 66 6.48 7.20 -13.36
CA GLY A 66 6.54 7.88 -14.65
C GLY A 66 5.27 8.67 -14.97
N ILE A 67 5.45 9.82 -15.60
CA ILE A 67 4.35 10.62 -16.14
C ILE A 67 3.90 9.97 -17.45
N PHE A 68 2.65 9.49 -17.50
CA PHE A 68 1.95 9.04 -18.71
C PHE A 68 2.81 8.24 -19.71
N GLY A 69 3.60 7.26 -19.22
CA GLY A 69 4.33 6.31 -20.06
C GLY A 69 5.63 6.83 -20.72
N LEU A 70 6.03 8.09 -20.54
CA LEU A 70 7.21 8.67 -21.20
C LEU A 70 8.55 8.37 -20.50
N PHE A 71 8.52 8.14 -19.19
CA PHE A 71 9.71 7.79 -18.39
C PHE A 71 9.32 6.77 -17.32
N ALA A 72 8.79 5.63 -17.76
CA ALA A 72 8.35 4.57 -16.86
C ALA A 72 9.55 3.77 -16.32
N GLY A 73 9.91 3.96 -15.06
CA GLY A 73 10.87 3.12 -14.34
C GLY A 73 10.16 2.21 -13.34
N SER A 74 10.54 0.92 -13.32
CA SER A 74 10.10 -0.01 -12.28
C SER A 74 11.10 -0.03 -11.12
N GLY A 75 10.59 -0.20 -9.90
CA GLY A 75 11.41 -0.25 -8.70
C GLY A 75 10.75 -1.08 -7.60
N GLY A 76 11.57 -1.63 -6.70
CA GLY A 76 11.12 -2.38 -5.55
C GLY A 76 11.89 -1.99 -4.30
N LEU A 77 11.19 -1.97 -3.16
CA LEU A 77 11.75 -1.64 -1.86
C LEU A 77 11.28 -2.66 -0.82
N GLY A 78 12.16 -2.94 0.14
CA GLY A 78 11.86 -3.80 1.28
C GLY A 78 12.40 -3.20 2.55
N SER A 79 11.67 -3.36 3.65
CA SER A 79 12.10 -2.91 4.97
C SER A 79 11.61 -3.84 6.06
N ILE A 80 12.30 -3.81 7.19
CA ILE A 80 11.87 -4.46 8.42
C ILE A 80 11.71 -3.37 9.48
N THR A 81 10.57 -3.36 10.16
CA THR A 81 10.22 -2.39 11.20
C THR A 81 9.91 -3.12 12.50
N MET A 82 10.50 -2.66 13.60
CA MET A 82 10.17 -3.12 14.95
C MET A 82 9.38 -2.04 15.68
N LEU A 83 8.23 -2.41 16.23
CA LEU A 83 7.46 -1.59 17.17
C LEU A 83 7.76 -2.09 18.59
N ALA A 84 8.33 -1.23 19.43
CA ALA A 84 8.52 -1.50 20.85
C ALA A 84 7.36 -0.86 21.66
N GLY A 85 6.62 -1.67 22.39
CA GLY A 85 5.57 -1.22 23.28
C GLY A 85 6.12 -0.88 24.67
N LYS A 86 5.71 0.26 25.23
CA LYS A 86 5.90 0.57 26.66
C LYS A 86 4.96 -0.35 27.45
N LYS A 87 5.45 -1.01 28.51
CA LYS A 87 4.62 -1.86 29.39
C LYS A 87 3.38 -1.08 29.82
N ASN A 88 2.18 -1.54 29.46
CA ASN A 88 0.98 -1.24 30.23
C ASN A 88 1.07 -2.05 31.54
N ASN A 89 1.79 -1.51 32.52
CA ASN A 89 1.63 -1.92 33.90
C ASN A 89 0.29 -1.32 34.37
N HIS A 90 -0.81 -2.03 34.16
CA HIS A 90 -1.95 -1.86 35.04
C HIS A 90 -1.72 -2.83 36.20
N PHE A 91 -1.39 -2.24 37.36
CA PHE A 91 -1.42 -2.89 38.66
C PHE A 91 -2.85 -3.27 39.03
#